data_AF-A0A060YZ69-F1
#
_entry.id   AF-A0A060YZ69-F1
#
_cell.length_a   1.000
_cell.length_b   1.000
_cell.length_c   1.000
_cell.angle_alpha   90.00
_cell.angle_beta   90.00
_cell.angle_gamma   90.00
#
_symmetry.space_group_name_H-M   'P 1'
#
loop_
_entity.id
_entity.type
_entity.pdbx_description
1 polymer ?
#
loop_
_entity_poly.entity_id
_entity_poly.type
_entity_poly.pdbx_seq_one_letter_code
_entity_poly.pdbx_strand_id
1 'polypeptide(L)'
;MALLSALFPCPALGVQLLQYGLLMKLELQDGTGFLEALLWRDAESFFHVSAEDAAADQEAQDRVQETMDRLCPPGSSTAERPWMDLCLSAYTVEENGQRRACYQICHTGTRGTNPHTHPHASPRDT
;
A
#
# COMPACT_ATOMS: atom_id res chain seq x y z
N MET A 1 -9.20 3.85 6.96
CA MET A 1 -9.99 4.93 6.31
C MET A 1 -10.42 4.43 4.94
N ALA A 2 -11.68 4.07 4.77
CA ALA A 2 -12.21 3.62 3.48
C ALA A 2 -12.59 4.84 2.62
N LEU A 3 -12.27 4.82 1.32
CA LEU A 3 -12.73 5.82 0.36
C LEU A 3 -13.74 5.19 -0.60
N LEU A 4 -14.84 5.90 -0.86
CA LEU A 4 -15.95 5.45 -1.68
C LEU A 4 -15.69 5.77 -3.17
N SER A 5 -15.91 4.81 -4.07
CA SER A 5 -15.86 5.05 -5.52
C SER A 5 -17.12 4.52 -6.22
N ALA A 6 -17.64 5.23 -7.21
CA ALA A 6 -18.98 4.98 -7.76
C ALA A 6 -18.95 4.16 -9.06
N LEU A 7 -19.64 3.01 -9.10
CA LEU A 7 -20.14 2.42 -10.35
C LEU A 7 -21.14 1.29 -10.08
N PHE A 8 -22.46 1.56 -10.03
CA PHE A 8 -23.55 0.73 -10.58
C PHE A 8 -24.88 1.50 -10.41
N PRO A 9 -25.59 1.90 -11.49
CA PRO A 9 -26.91 2.50 -11.36
C PRO A 9 -27.96 1.43 -11.03
N CYS A 10 -28.70 1.61 -9.92
CA CYS A 10 -29.87 0.81 -9.59
C CYS A 10 -31.10 1.44 -10.29
N PRO A 11 -31.55 0.92 -11.45
CA PRO A 11 -32.46 1.65 -12.34
C PRO A 11 -33.86 1.89 -11.74
N ALA A 12 -34.25 1.07 -10.76
CA ALA A 12 -35.56 1.15 -10.11
C ALA A 12 -35.70 2.30 -9.11
N LEU A 13 -34.58 2.84 -8.60
CA LEU A 13 -34.57 3.91 -7.60
C LEU A 13 -33.86 5.18 -8.09
N GLY A 14 -33.23 5.15 -9.28
CA GLY A 14 -32.44 6.27 -9.80
C GLY A 14 -31.18 6.57 -8.98
N VAL A 15 -30.77 5.63 -8.12
CA VAL A 15 -29.60 5.79 -7.23
C VAL A 15 -28.44 4.97 -7.77
N GLN A 16 -27.26 5.56 -7.80
CA GLN A 16 -26.01 4.87 -8.08
C GLN A 16 -25.35 4.46 -6.76
N LEU A 17 -25.16 3.15 -6.56
CA LEU A 17 -24.51 2.64 -5.35
C LEU A 17 -23.01 2.96 -5.41
N LEU A 18 -22.51 3.45 -4.28
CA LEU A 18 -21.09 3.59 -4.04
C LEU A 18 -20.51 2.22 -3.70
N GLN A 19 -19.32 1.95 -4.22
CA GLN A 19 -18.52 0.79 -3.87
C GLN A 19 -17.55 1.17 -2.75
N TYR A 20 -17.34 0.25 -1.82
CA TYR A 20 -16.30 0.39 -0.81
C TYR A 20 -14.92 0.33 -1.48
N GLY A 21 -13.98 1.08 -0.93
CA GLY A 21 -12.59 1.05 -1.34
C GLY A 21 -11.68 1.28 -0.14
N LEU A 22 -10.56 0.58 -0.10
CA LEU A 22 -9.50 0.87 0.86
C LEU A 22 -8.56 1.91 0.26
N LEU A 23 -8.32 3.02 0.96
CA LEU A 23 -7.29 3.97 0.60
C LEU A 23 -6.29 4.10 1.73
N MET A 24 -5.01 3.98 1.38
CA MET A 24 -3.91 4.29 2.29
C MET A 24 -2.92 5.22 1.61
N LYS A 25 -2.35 6.13 2.38
CA LYS A 25 -1.21 6.94 1.99
C LYS A 25 0.00 6.47 2.78
N LEU A 26 1.03 6.01 2.07
CA LEU A 26 2.29 5.57 2.65
C LEU A 26 3.34 6.63 2.38
N GLU A 27 4.13 6.95 3.41
CA GLU A 27 5.36 7.70 3.26
C GLU A 27 6.52 6.70 3.19
N LEU A 28 7.13 6.60 2.01
CA LEU A 28 8.23 5.70 1.72
C LEU A 28 9.55 6.43 1.91
N GLN A 29 10.52 5.80 2.58
CA GLN A 29 11.85 6.33 2.79
C GLN A 29 12.89 5.27 2.43
N ASP A 30 13.90 5.64 1.65
CA ASP A 30 15.00 4.75 1.25
C ASP A 30 16.38 5.24 1.72
N GLY A 31 16.40 6.28 2.56
CA GLY A 31 17.62 6.95 3.04
C GLY A 31 18.10 8.09 2.13
N THR A 32 17.58 8.21 0.90
CA THR A 32 17.89 9.32 -0.02
C THR A 32 16.83 10.43 0.05
N GLY A 33 15.61 10.07 0.40
CA GLY A 33 14.51 11.02 0.56
C GLY A 33 13.22 10.34 1.00
N PHE A 34 12.12 11.10 0.90
CA PHE A 34 10.78 10.64 1.20
C PHE A 34 9.91 10.74 -0.04
N LEU A 35 9.00 9.78 -0.20
CA LEU A 35 8.05 9.72 -1.29
C LEU A 35 6.67 9.35 -0.76
N GLU A 36 5.67 10.19 -1.01
CA GLU A 36 4.29 9.88 -0.69
C GLU A 36 3.64 9.09 -1.83
N ALA A 37 3.13 7.90 -1.50
CA ALA A 37 2.45 7.04 -2.47
C ALA A 37 1.09 6.57 -1.94
N LEU A 38 0.11 6.50 -2.84
CA LEU A 38 -1.24 6.03 -2.54
C LEU A 38 -1.37 4.54 -2.85
N LEU A 39 -2.11 3.83 -2.01
CA LEU A 39 -2.51 2.45 -2.20
C LEU A 39 -4.04 2.39 -2.17
N TRP A 40 -4.66 2.15 -3.33
CA TRP A 40 -6.12 1.93 -3.40
C TRP A 40 -6.52 0.88 -4.43
N ARG A 41 -5.85 0.83 -5.60
CA ARG A 41 -6.17 -0.18 -6.63
C ARG A 41 -5.96 -1.61 -6.14
N ASP A 42 -4.86 -1.84 -5.43
CA ASP A 42 -4.46 -3.17 -4.96
C ASP A 42 -4.55 -3.29 -3.44
N ALA A 43 -5.23 -2.35 -2.76
CA ALA A 43 -5.26 -2.30 -1.29
C ALA A 43 -5.88 -3.57 -0.68
N GLU A 44 -6.97 -4.07 -1.26
CA GLU A 44 -7.61 -5.29 -0.77
C GLU A 44 -6.71 -6.51 -0.92
N SER A 45 -5.95 -6.58 -2.02
CA SER A 45 -4.96 -7.63 -2.25
C SER A 45 -3.76 -7.51 -1.31
N PHE A 46 -3.34 -6.28 -0.99
CA PHE A 46 -2.23 -6.00 -0.08
C PHE A 46 -2.54 -6.43 1.36
N PHE A 47 -3.76 -6.14 1.85
CA PHE A 47 -4.19 -6.50 3.20
C PHE A 47 -4.84 -7.89 3.29
N HIS A 48 -5.13 -8.52 2.15
CA HIS A 48 -5.93 -9.75 2.07
C HIS A 48 -7.30 -9.62 2.76
N VAL A 49 -7.93 -8.46 2.61
CA VAL A 49 -9.19 -8.05 3.25
C VAL A 49 -9.99 -7.21 2.26
N SER A 50 -11.29 -7.48 2.10
CA SER A 50 -12.16 -6.63 1.27
C SER A 50 -12.46 -5.30 1.95
N ALA A 51 -12.71 -4.24 1.18
CA ALA A 51 -13.05 -2.94 1.73
C ALA A 51 -14.38 -2.95 2.49
N GLU A 52 -15.31 -3.84 2.12
CA GLU A 52 -16.59 -4.03 2.80
C GLU A 52 -16.38 -4.65 4.18
N ASP A 53 -15.60 -5.73 4.26
CA ASP A 53 -15.31 -6.41 5.53
C ASP A 53 -14.53 -5.49 6.46
N ALA A 54 -13.51 -4.78 5.97
CA ALA A 54 -12.77 -3.82 6.77
C ALA A 54 -13.67 -2.71 7.37
N ALA A 55 -14.79 -2.38 6.73
CA ALA A 55 -15.72 -1.37 7.21
C ALA A 55 -16.66 -1.88 8.32
N ALA A 56 -16.93 -3.20 8.38
CA ALA A 56 -17.99 -3.76 9.22
C ALA A 56 -17.55 -4.89 10.17
N ASP A 57 -16.36 -5.47 9.97
CA ASP A 57 -15.86 -6.63 10.70
C ASP A 57 -14.56 -6.31 11.46
N GLN A 58 -14.56 -6.60 12.76
CA GLN A 58 -13.41 -6.40 13.63
C GLN A 58 -12.24 -7.32 13.25
N GLU A 59 -12.50 -8.56 12.83
CA GLU A 59 -11.42 -9.48 12.44
C GLU A 59 -10.70 -8.96 11.19
N ALA A 60 -11.46 -8.42 10.23
CA ALA A 60 -10.91 -7.75 9.06
C ALA A 60 -10.07 -6.51 9.43
N GLN A 61 -10.52 -5.71 10.39
CA GLN A 61 -9.77 -4.56 10.91
C GLN A 61 -8.48 -4.98 11.62
N ASP A 62 -8.52 -6.05 12.40
CA ASP A 62 -7.37 -6.59 13.12
C ASP A 62 -6.30 -7.10 12.14
N ARG A 63 -6.69 -7.70 11.02
CA ARG A 63 -5.74 -8.14 9.97
C ARG A 63 -5.04 -6.97 9.26
N VAL A 64 -5.77 -5.87 9.04
CA VAL A 64 -5.17 -4.63 8.54
C VAL A 64 -4.17 -4.10 9.58
N GLN A 65 -4.54 -4.08 10.85
CA GLN A 65 -3.67 -3.63 11.94
C GLN A 65 -2.41 -4.51 12.06
N GLU A 66 -2.54 -5.84 12.04
CA GLU A 66 -1.41 -6.77 12.09
C GLU A 66 -0.44 -6.53 10.94
N THR A 67 -0.97 -6.32 9.72
CA THR A 67 -0.14 -6.00 8.55
C THR A 67 0.63 -4.70 8.78
N MET A 68 -0.03 -3.66 9.31
CA MET A 68 0.61 -2.39 9.58
C MET A 68 1.63 -2.45 10.72
N ASP A 69 1.37 -3.23 11.77
CA ASP A 69 2.31 -3.43 12.88
C ASP A 69 3.57 -4.18 12.43
N ARG A 70 3.45 -5.06 11.43
CA ARG A 70 4.60 -5.72 10.82
C ARG A 70 5.44 -4.77 9.97
N LEU A 71 4.81 -3.82 9.26
CA LEU A 71 5.50 -2.85 8.40
C LEU A 71 6.08 -1.68 9.21
N CYS A 72 5.35 -1.22 10.22
CA CYS A 72 5.68 -0.07 11.05
C CYS A 72 5.41 -0.40 12.52
N PRO A 73 6.24 -1.24 13.17
CA PRO A 73 6.03 -1.60 14.57
C PRO A 73 6.01 -0.35 15.46
N PRO A 74 5.10 -0.26 16.44
CA PRO A 74 5.03 0.89 17.33
C PRO A 74 6.34 1.04 18.13
N GLY A 75 6.88 2.26 18.15
CA GLY A 75 8.15 2.56 18.84
C GLY A 75 9.41 2.13 18.09
N SER A 76 9.30 1.52 16.90
CA SER A 76 10.45 1.19 16.06
C SER A 76 11.05 2.43 15.38
N SER A 77 12.38 2.42 15.27
CA SER A 77 13.07 3.36 14.40
C SER A 77 12.85 2.99 12.93
N THR A 78 13.02 3.94 12.01
CA THR A 78 12.90 3.67 10.57
C THR A 78 13.91 2.63 10.06
N ALA A 79 15.07 2.51 10.71
CA ALA A 79 16.12 1.55 10.36
C ALA A 79 15.75 0.09 10.70
N GLU A 80 14.82 -0.13 11.62
CA GLU A 80 14.38 -1.46 12.05
C GLU A 80 13.17 -1.98 11.25
N ARG A 81 12.58 -1.13 10.40
CA ARG A 81 11.41 -1.48 9.60
C ARG A 81 11.83 -2.34 8.40
N PRO A 82 10.97 -3.29 7.99
CA PRO A 82 11.26 -4.10 6.81
C PRO A 82 11.27 -3.25 5.54
N TRP A 83 12.19 -3.59 4.63
CA TRP A 83 12.16 -3.07 3.27
C TRP A 83 10.97 -3.62 2.50
N MET A 84 10.35 -2.78 1.67
CA MET A 84 9.27 -3.17 0.78
C MET A 84 9.74 -3.11 -0.68
N ASP A 85 9.44 -4.15 -1.44
CA ASP A 85 9.61 -4.17 -2.90
C ASP A 85 8.25 -3.79 -3.53
N LEU A 86 8.16 -2.56 -4.05
CA LEU A 86 6.91 -1.96 -4.54
C LEU A 86 7.06 -1.48 -5.97
N CYS A 87 6.05 -1.73 -6.80
CA CYS A 87 5.93 -1.05 -8.10
C CYS A 87 5.13 0.24 -7.92
N LEU A 88 5.65 1.35 -8.45
CA LEU A 88 4.99 2.66 -8.40
C LEU A 88 4.63 3.15 -9.81
N SER A 89 3.41 3.64 -9.98
CA SER A 89 2.97 4.36 -11.17
C SER A 89 2.87 5.85 -10.87
N ALA A 90 3.62 6.67 -11.59
CA ALA A 90 3.54 8.13 -11.47
C ALA A 90 2.44 8.70 -12.37
N TYR A 91 1.67 9.67 -11.87
CA TYR A 91 0.67 10.40 -12.63
C TYR A 91 0.66 11.87 -12.23
N THR A 92 0.21 12.75 -13.12
CA THR A 92 0.15 14.19 -12.83
C THR A 92 -1.26 14.58 -12.41
N VAL A 93 -1.35 15.33 -11.32
CA VAL A 93 -2.59 15.95 -10.85
C VAL A 93 -2.45 17.47 -10.99
N GLU A 94 -3.47 18.09 -11.55
CA GLU A 94 -3.59 19.54 -11.60
C GLU A 94 -4.38 19.99 -10.37
N GLU A 95 -3.72 20.67 -9.44
CA GLU A 95 -4.34 21.18 -8.23
C GLU A 95 -4.05 22.69 -8.14
N ASN A 96 -5.10 23.51 -8.12
CA ASN A 96 -4.98 24.98 -8.07
C ASN A 96 -4.09 25.58 -9.16
N GLY A 97 -4.10 24.99 -10.36
CA GLY A 97 -3.29 25.44 -11.50
C GLY A 97 -1.80 25.06 -11.41
N GLN A 98 -1.44 24.15 -10.50
CA GLN A 98 -0.10 23.58 -10.39
C GLN A 98 -0.13 22.07 -10.71
N ARG A 99 0.78 21.65 -11.58
CA ARG A 99 1.04 20.23 -11.87
C ARG A 99 1.86 19.60 -10.77
N ARG A 100 1.30 18.61 -10.09
CA ARG A 100 1.99 17.80 -9.07
C ARG A 100 2.10 16.37 -9.54
N ALA A 101 3.27 15.78 -9.36
CA ALA A 101 3.44 14.34 -9.54
C ALA A 101 2.91 13.62 -8.30
N CYS A 102 2.03 12.65 -8.52
CA CYS A 102 1.52 11.75 -7.51
C CYS A 102 1.92 10.32 -7.87
N TYR A 103 2.04 9.46 -6.86
CA TYR A 103 2.52 8.11 -7.01
C TYR A 103 1.48 7.13 -6.50
N GLN A 104 1.19 6.10 -7.30
CA GLN A 104 0.27 5.02 -6.97
C GLN A 104 1.06 3.73 -6.83
N ILE A 105 0.93 3.05 -5.69
CA ILE A 105 1.42 1.69 -5.52
C ILE A 105 0.55 0.76 -6.38
N CYS A 106 1.21 -0.10 -7.16
CA CYS A 106 0.60 -1.08 -8.04
C CYS A 106 1.31 -2.44 -7.89
N HIS A 107 0.62 -3.54 -8.21
CA HIS A 107 1.17 -4.89 -8.32
C HIS A 107 2.01 -5.32 -7.12
N THR A 108 1.49 -5.13 -5.91
CA THR A 108 2.13 -5.61 -4.68
C THR A 108 1.87 -7.10 -4.52
N GLY A 109 2.52 -7.91 -5.34
CA GLY A 109 2.69 -9.31 -5.01
C GLY A 109 3.60 -9.41 -3.80
N THR A 110 3.09 -9.87 -2.66
CA THR A 110 3.91 -10.23 -1.49
C THR A 110 4.80 -11.41 -1.87
N ARG A 111 5.93 -11.13 -2.53
CA ARG A 111 6.91 -12.17 -2.81
C ARG A 111 7.53 -12.56 -1.47
N GLY A 112 7.17 -13.75 -1.00
CA GLY A 112 7.75 -14.36 0.18
C GLY A 112 9.27 -14.18 0.19
N THR A 113 9.79 -13.86 1.37
CA THR A 113 11.21 -13.77 1.73
C THR A 113 12.08 -14.65 0.84
N ASN A 114 12.83 -14.03 -0.07
CA ASN A 114 13.86 -14.73 -0.82
C ASN A 114 15.20 -14.46 -0.11
N PRO A 115 15.81 -15.46 0.56
CA PRO A 115 17.10 -15.30 1.23
C PRO A 115 18.20 -15.33 0.17
N HIS A 116 18.44 -14.21 -0.50
CA HIS A 116 19.66 -14.06 -1.28
C HIS A 116 20.82 -13.75 -0.34
N THR A 117 21.36 -14.85 0.18
CA THR A 117 22.71 -15.00 0.72
C THR A 117 23.72 -14.23 -0.13
N HIS A 118 24.40 -13.27 0.50
CA HIS A 118 25.64 -12.69 0.00
C HIS A 118 26.63 -13.81 -0.35
N PRO A 119 27.19 -13.89 -1.56
CA PRO A 119 28.34 -14.75 -1.78
C PRO A 119 29.54 -14.11 -1.06
N HIS A 120 29.92 -14.75 0.04
CA HIS A 120 31.19 -14.56 0.72
C HIS A 120 32.33 -14.80 -0.29
N ALA A 121 33.02 -13.73 -0.68
CA ALA A 121 34.27 -13.83 -1.42
C ALA A 121 35.34 -14.42 -0.48
N SER A 122 35.74 -15.67 -0.71
CA SER A 122 36.97 -16.19 -0.11
C SER A 122 38.16 -15.46 -0.72
N PRO A 123 39.12 -14.97 0.09
CA PRO A 123 40.36 -14.44 -0.42
C PRO A 123 41.20 -15.61 -0.97
N ARG A 124 41.68 -15.46 -2.20
CA ARG A 124 42.82 -16.23 -2.70
C ARG A 124 44.06 -15.59 -2.09
N ASP A 125 44.78 -16.35 -1.28
CA ASP A 125 46.19 -16.07 -1.00
C ASP A 125 47.01 -17.35 -1.15
N THR A 126 47.98 -17.23 -2.06
CA THR A 126 49.29 -17.88 -2.24
C THR A 126 49.40 -19.41 -2.23
#